data_AF-A0AAW0QYJ6-F1
#
_entry.id   AF-A0AAW0QYJ6-F1
#
_cell.length_a   1.000
_cell.length_b   1.000
_cell.length_c   1.000
_cell.angle_alpha   90.00
_cell.angle_beta   90.00
_cell.angle_gamma   90.00
#
_symmetry.space_group_name_H-M   'P 1'
#
loop_
_entity.id
_entity.type
_entity.pdbx_description
1 polymer ?
#
loop_
_entity_poly.entity_id
_entity_poly.type
_entity_poly.pdbx_seq_one_letter_code
_entity_poly.pdbx_strand_id
1 'polypeptide(L)'
;MSAPGASRILEAAASGIGSAGRMYLGSKTGVVVSAGLIDKTVKVRLWGQRWENHVAKSFKYPHFHLVHDPSNSVRQGDVISIAAGWRASSRKKHVVKHIIAPHGTPIDARPPVPTEEELKADYIAERVAKIERREAAAAERREAKQREMAEAEERRAAKLAKARQRQQEGTKTNIADVD
;
A
#
# COMPACT_ATOMS: atom_id res chain seq x y z
N MET A 1 -17.19 16.38 -20.96
CA MET A 1 -17.07 14.92 -21.16
C MET A 1 -15.99 14.43 -20.20
N SER A 2 -16.38 13.82 -19.09
CA SER A 2 -15.47 13.36 -18.03
C SER A 2 -14.71 12.11 -18.51
N ALA A 3 -13.39 12.07 -18.33
CA ALA A 3 -12.55 11.01 -18.88
C ALA A 3 -12.96 9.63 -18.30
N PRO A 4 -13.29 8.62 -19.14
CA PRO A 4 -13.79 7.31 -18.70
C PRO A 4 -12.73 6.43 -17.98
N GLY A 5 -11.52 6.95 -17.76
CA GLY A 5 -10.42 6.25 -17.09
C GLY A 5 -10.42 6.40 -15.56
N ALA A 6 -10.82 7.55 -15.03
CA ALA A 6 -10.75 7.82 -13.58
C ALA A 6 -11.73 6.96 -12.77
N SER A 7 -12.93 6.72 -13.31
CA SER A 7 -13.93 5.85 -12.68
C SER A 7 -13.49 4.39 -12.61
N ARG A 8 -12.83 3.87 -13.67
CA ARG A 8 -12.32 2.49 -13.70
C ARG A 8 -11.17 2.25 -12.72
N ILE A 9 -10.31 3.24 -12.46
CA ILE A 9 -9.21 3.11 -11.50
C ILE A 9 -9.75 3.07 -10.06
N LEU A 10 -10.74 3.90 -9.73
CA LEU A 10 -11.44 3.85 -8.44
C LEU A 10 -12.18 2.52 -8.23
N GLU A 11 -12.84 2.00 -9.27
CA GLU A 11 -13.57 0.73 -9.24
C GLU A 11 -12.61 -0.49 -9.16
N ALA A 12 -11.47 -0.44 -9.83
CA ALA A 12 -10.41 -1.45 -9.72
C ALA A 12 -9.69 -1.39 -8.36
N ALA A 13 -9.47 -0.19 -7.82
CA ALA A 13 -8.93 0.00 -6.48
C ALA A 13 -9.92 -0.51 -5.41
N ALA A 14 -11.23 -0.29 -5.60
CA ALA A 14 -12.29 -0.79 -4.72
C ALA A 14 -12.42 -2.32 -4.78
N SER A 15 -12.39 -2.91 -5.97
CA SER A 15 -12.49 -4.38 -6.14
C SER A 15 -11.25 -5.13 -5.64
N GLY A 16 -10.06 -4.51 -5.66
CA GLY A 16 -8.83 -5.08 -5.11
C GLY A 16 -8.78 -5.20 -3.57
N ILE A 17 -9.70 -4.53 -2.86
CA ILE A 17 -9.83 -4.61 -1.39
C ILE A 17 -10.50 -5.93 -0.99
N GLY A 18 -11.39 -6.43 -1.84
CA GLY A 18 -12.18 -7.64 -1.62
C GLY A 18 -11.33 -8.90 -1.53
N SER A 19 -10.21 -8.97 -2.24
CA SER A 19 -9.41 -10.19 -2.39
C SER A 19 -8.11 -10.23 -1.57
N ALA A 20 -7.59 -9.09 -1.10
CA ALA A 20 -6.20 -8.99 -0.60
C ALA A 20 -6.01 -8.71 0.91
N GLY A 21 -7.03 -8.87 1.75
CA GLY A 21 -6.80 -9.15 3.18
C GLY A 21 -6.75 -7.93 4.12
N ARG A 22 -7.79 -7.11 4.10
CA ARG A 22 -8.13 -6.15 5.18
C ARG A 22 -9.64 -6.10 5.46
N MET A 23 -10.25 -7.27 5.62
CA MET A 23 -11.58 -7.42 6.22
C MET A 23 -11.45 -7.84 7.68
N TYR A 24 -12.36 -7.41 8.53
CA TYR A 24 -12.42 -7.89 9.90
C TYR A 24 -12.95 -9.33 9.92
N LEU A 25 -12.06 -10.28 10.23
CA LEU A 25 -12.40 -11.71 10.23
C LEU A 25 -12.98 -12.19 11.56
N GLY A 26 -12.65 -11.51 12.66
CA GLY A 26 -13.13 -11.86 14.00
C GLY A 26 -12.61 -10.90 15.06
N SER A 27 -13.34 -10.80 16.18
CA SER A 27 -12.98 -9.93 17.31
C SER A 27 -12.53 -10.71 18.53
N LYS A 28 -11.52 -10.19 19.24
CA LYS A 28 -11.04 -10.74 20.52
C LYS A 28 -10.94 -9.62 21.55
N THR A 29 -11.22 -9.93 22.80
CA THR A 29 -11.04 -8.99 23.90
C THR A 29 -9.67 -9.17 24.53
N GLY A 30 -8.98 -8.06 24.81
CA GLY A 30 -7.66 -8.07 25.41
C GLY A 30 -7.44 -6.89 26.35
N VAL A 31 -6.41 -7.03 27.18
CA VAL A 31 -5.97 -5.96 28.09
C VAL A 31 -4.68 -5.35 27.56
N VAL A 32 -4.61 -4.02 27.55
CA VAL A 32 -3.45 -3.29 27.05
C VAL A 32 -2.35 -3.31 28.11
N VAL A 33 -1.19 -3.86 27.75
CA VAL A 33 -0.04 -4.00 28.63
C VAL A 33 0.88 -2.78 28.54
N SER A 34 1.08 -2.26 27.33
CA SER A 34 1.89 -1.08 27.11
C SER A 34 1.38 -0.27 25.90
N ALA A 35 1.34 1.05 26.05
CA ALA A 35 0.93 2.01 25.04
C ALA A 35 1.90 3.20 25.04
N GLY A 36 2.01 3.92 23.92
CA GLY A 36 2.81 5.16 23.82
C GLY A 36 4.32 4.98 23.61
N LEU A 37 4.85 3.75 23.64
CA LEU A 37 6.27 3.49 23.32
C LEU A 37 6.57 3.56 21.82
N ILE A 38 5.60 3.17 20.99
CA ILE A 38 5.70 3.15 19.53
C ILE A 38 4.44 3.79 18.98
N ASP A 39 4.60 4.68 18.01
CA ASP A 39 3.46 5.37 17.40
C ASP A 39 2.47 4.38 16.75
N LYS A 40 1.18 4.68 16.92
CA LYS A 40 0.03 3.94 16.39
C LYS A 40 0.03 2.45 16.69
N THR A 41 0.67 2.06 17.79
CA THR A 41 0.93 0.66 18.12
C THR A 41 0.82 0.42 19.62
N VAL A 42 0.07 -0.60 20.00
CA VAL A 42 -0.09 -1.03 21.40
C VAL A 42 0.22 -2.51 21.56
N LYS A 43 0.73 -2.89 22.74
CA LYS A 43 0.93 -4.29 23.11
C LYS A 43 -0.24 -4.77 23.94
N VAL A 44 -0.92 -5.80 23.44
CA VAL A 44 -2.17 -6.31 24.03
C VAL A 44 -1.97 -7.75 24.50
N ARG A 45 -2.40 -8.05 25.72
CA ARG A 45 -2.48 -9.39 26.27
C ARG A 45 -3.85 -9.99 25.97
N LEU A 46 -3.84 -11.10 25.25
CA LEU A 46 -5.00 -11.97 25.06
C LEU A 46 -4.88 -13.18 25.98
N TRP A 47 -6.01 -13.59 26.54
CA TRP A 47 -6.07 -14.84 27.28
C TRP A 47 -6.31 -16.00 26.31
N GLY A 48 -5.38 -16.96 26.30
CA GLY A 48 -5.55 -18.25 25.64
C GLY A 48 -5.62 -19.38 26.66
N GLN A 49 -5.97 -20.57 26.19
CA GLN A 49 -5.83 -21.81 26.94
C GLN A 49 -4.92 -22.75 26.17
N ARG A 50 -4.00 -23.38 26.90
CA ARG A 50 -3.15 -24.45 26.39
C ARG A 50 -3.55 -25.73 27.10
N TRP A 51 -3.92 -26.74 26.33
CA TRP A 51 -4.10 -28.09 26.83
C TRP A 51 -2.73 -28.74 27.06
N GLU A 52 -2.51 -29.29 28.26
CA GLU A 52 -1.31 -30.05 28.57
C GLU A 52 -1.67 -31.54 28.60
N ASN A 53 -1.11 -32.33 27.68
CA ASN A 53 -1.46 -33.74 27.50
C ASN A 53 -1.03 -34.59 28.70
N HIS A 54 0.12 -34.29 29.29
CA HIS A 54 0.65 -35.07 30.42
C HIS A 54 -0.23 -35.00 31.68
N VAL A 55 -0.89 -33.85 31.90
CA VAL A 55 -1.75 -33.62 33.07
C VAL A 55 -3.25 -33.70 32.67
N ALA A 56 -3.55 -33.82 31.38
CA ALA A 56 -4.89 -33.76 30.81
C ALA A 56 -5.72 -32.58 31.33
N LYS A 57 -5.11 -31.38 31.35
CA LYS A 57 -5.75 -30.16 31.86
C LYS A 57 -5.43 -28.93 31.01
N SER A 58 -6.42 -28.06 30.84
CA SER A 58 -6.25 -26.75 30.23
C SER A 58 -5.68 -25.74 31.23
N PHE A 59 -4.54 -25.15 30.89
CA PHE A 59 -3.93 -24.05 31.62
C PHE A 59 -4.14 -22.72 30.90
N LYS A 60 -4.29 -21.64 31.68
CA LYS A 60 -4.37 -20.28 31.12
C LYS A 60 -2.98 -19.89 30.61
N TYR A 61 -2.89 -19.54 29.32
CA TYR A 61 -1.64 -19.12 28.70
C TYR A 61 -1.83 -17.74 28.05
N PRO A 62 -1.16 -16.69 28.53
CA PRO A 62 -1.28 -15.35 27.97
C PRO A 62 -0.49 -15.23 26.66
N HIS A 63 -1.14 -14.71 25.62
CA HIS A 63 -0.49 -14.36 24.35
C HIS A 63 -0.39 -12.84 24.20
N PHE A 64 0.74 -12.36 23.70
CA PHE A 64 0.96 -10.94 23.44
C PHE A 64 0.93 -10.64 21.95
N HIS A 65 0.15 -9.65 21.55
CA HIS A 65 0.07 -9.18 20.16
C HIS A 65 0.38 -7.70 20.07
N LEU A 66 1.00 -7.32 18.95
CA LEU A 66 1.11 -5.93 18.54
C LEU A 66 -0.12 -5.57 17.72
N VAL A 67 -0.83 -4.54 18.17
CA VAL A 67 -2.11 -4.11 17.61
C VAL A 67 -1.95 -2.68 17.09
N HIS A 68 -2.53 -2.41 15.94
CA HIS A 68 -2.54 -1.08 15.34
C HIS A 68 -3.65 -0.22 15.96
N ASP A 69 -3.27 0.95 16.45
CA ASP A 69 -4.18 1.99 16.95
C ASP A 69 -4.01 3.26 16.08
N PRO A 70 -4.89 3.52 15.10
CA PRO A 70 -4.73 4.61 14.14
C PRO A 70 -4.65 6.01 14.77
N SER A 71 -5.43 6.25 15.84
CA SER A 71 -5.61 7.56 16.48
C SER A 71 -4.85 7.71 17.81
N ASN A 72 -4.09 6.71 18.23
CA ASN A 72 -3.44 6.67 19.55
C ASN A 72 -4.42 6.93 20.71
N SER A 73 -5.63 6.37 20.63
CA SER A 73 -6.71 6.54 21.60
C SER A 73 -6.49 5.73 22.87
N VAL A 74 -5.73 4.64 22.77
CA VAL A 74 -5.63 3.63 23.82
C VAL A 74 -4.54 3.99 24.84
N ARG A 75 -4.79 3.65 26.12
CA ARG A 75 -3.87 3.84 27.24
C ARG A 75 -3.56 2.49 27.91
N GLN A 76 -2.51 2.47 28.71
CA GLN A 76 -2.13 1.28 29.46
C GLN A 76 -3.24 0.90 30.47
N GLY A 77 -3.58 -0.38 30.52
CA GLY A 77 -4.63 -0.90 31.41
C GLY A 77 -6.03 -0.96 30.80
N ASP A 78 -6.26 -0.33 29.63
CA ASP A 78 -7.57 -0.39 28.98
C ASP A 78 -7.93 -1.83 28.57
N VAL A 79 -9.22 -2.13 28.64
CA VAL A 79 -9.80 -3.34 28.06
C VAL A 79 -10.37 -2.98 26.69
N ILE A 80 -9.89 -3.65 25.65
CA ILE A 80 -10.22 -3.31 24.26
C ILE A 80 -10.70 -4.54 23.48
N SER A 81 -11.54 -4.28 22.48
CA SER A 81 -11.88 -5.25 21.45
C SER A 81 -10.95 -5.03 20.25
N ILE A 82 -10.24 -6.08 19.83
CA ILE A 82 -9.36 -6.06 18.67
C ILE A 82 -9.96 -6.90 17.54
N ALA A 83 -9.84 -6.43 16.31
CA ALA A 83 -10.22 -7.18 15.12
C ALA A 83 -8.99 -7.77 14.43
N ALA A 84 -9.09 -9.03 14.01
CA ALA A 84 -8.10 -9.68 13.16
C ALA A 84 -8.37 -9.39 11.67
N GLY A 85 -7.32 -9.47 10.86
CA GLY A 85 -7.42 -9.31 9.40
C GLY A 85 -6.91 -7.96 8.89
N TRP A 86 -6.65 -6.99 9.76
CA TRP A 86 -6.02 -5.73 9.38
C TRP A 86 -4.49 -5.81 9.44
N ARG A 87 -3.84 -6.09 8.31
CA ARG A 87 -2.37 -6.19 8.24
C ARG A 87 -1.71 -4.83 7.99
N ALA A 88 -1.49 -4.06 9.06
CA ALA A 88 -0.76 -2.79 9.01
C ALA A 88 0.76 -2.98 8.82
N SER A 89 1.34 -4.06 9.36
CA SER A 89 2.76 -4.40 9.22
C SER A 89 2.96 -5.92 9.27
N SER A 90 4.20 -6.40 9.23
CA SER A 90 4.53 -7.83 9.27
C SER A 90 4.02 -8.51 10.56
N ARG A 91 4.26 -7.88 11.71
CA ARG A 91 3.84 -8.36 13.05
C ARG A 91 2.47 -7.82 13.49
N LYS A 92 2.03 -6.69 12.91
CA LYS A 92 0.76 -6.02 13.25
C LYS A 92 -0.36 -6.51 12.33
N LYS A 93 -1.03 -7.58 12.77
CA LYS A 93 -2.14 -8.24 12.05
C LYS A 93 -3.53 -7.93 12.63
N HIS A 94 -3.56 -7.14 13.70
CA HIS A 94 -4.78 -6.76 14.43
C HIS A 94 -4.90 -5.25 14.49
N VAL A 95 -6.13 -4.76 14.57
CA VAL A 95 -6.48 -3.34 14.76
C VAL A 95 -7.44 -3.20 15.95
N VAL A 96 -7.41 -2.06 16.61
CA VAL A 96 -8.38 -1.72 17.66
C VAL A 96 -9.74 -1.46 17.02
N LYS A 97 -10.80 -2.11 17.52
CA LYS A 97 -12.19 -1.91 17.05
C LYS A 97 -12.91 -0.88 17.93
N HIS A 98 -12.90 -1.09 19.24
CA HIS A 98 -13.44 -0.14 20.21
C HIS A 98 -12.85 -0.40 21.61
N ILE A 99 -12.94 0.59 22.48
CA ILE A 99 -12.57 0.50 23.89
C ILE A 99 -13.79 -0.01 24.66
N ILE A 100 -13.62 -1.09 25.42
CA ILE A 100 -14.69 -1.69 26.23
C ILE A 100 -14.75 -1.03 27.61
N ALA A 101 -13.59 -0.94 28.27
CA ALA A 101 -13.46 -0.30 29.56
C ALA A 101 -12.20 0.59 29.56
N PRO A 102 -12.36 1.92 29.62
CA PRO A 102 -11.23 2.83 29.73
C PRO A 102 -10.65 2.77 31.15
N HIS A 103 -9.32 2.87 31.25
CA HIS A 103 -8.58 2.98 32.48
C HIS A 103 -7.99 4.39 32.62
N GLY A 104 -8.19 5.05 33.77
CA GLY A 104 -7.74 6.42 34.00
C GLY A 104 -8.61 7.44 33.27
N THR A 105 -8.10 8.03 32.19
CA THR A 105 -8.79 9.07 31.42
C THR A 105 -10.09 8.53 30.78
N PRO A 106 -11.24 9.24 30.85
CA PRO A 106 -12.48 8.80 30.22
C PRO A 106 -12.37 8.78 28.69
N ILE A 107 -13.33 8.14 28.01
CA ILE A 107 -13.32 7.98 26.56
C ILE A 107 -13.48 9.31 25.82
N ASP A 108 -14.23 10.25 26.39
CA ASP A 108 -14.56 11.54 25.77
C ASP A 108 -13.35 12.49 25.68
N ALA A 109 -12.39 12.35 26.59
CA ALA A 109 -11.16 13.15 26.60
C ALA A 109 -10.06 12.59 25.68
N ARG A 110 -10.37 11.53 24.91
CA ARG A 110 -9.41 10.84 24.05
C ARG A 110 -9.81 11.00 22.58
N PRO A 111 -8.84 10.89 21.64
CA PRO A 111 -9.16 10.83 20.23
C PRO A 111 -10.12 9.65 19.94
N PRO A 112 -11.15 9.82 19.10
CA PRO A 112 -12.04 8.73 18.74
C PRO A 112 -11.31 7.64 17.94
N VAL A 113 -11.70 6.39 18.16
CA VAL A 113 -11.20 5.25 17.37
C VAL A 113 -11.94 5.25 16.02
N PRO A 114 -11.23 5.27 14.87
CA PRO A 114 -11.88 5.28 13.58
C PRO A 114 -12.67 4.01 13.31
N THR A 115 -13.74 4.15 12.55
CA THR A 115 -14.58 3.02 12.11
C THR A 115 -13.87 2.19 11.04
N GLU A 116 -14.36 0.97 10.81
CA GLU A 116 -13.80 0.09 9.76
C GLU A 116 -13.92 0.72 8.36
N GLU A 117 -15.00 1.46 8.11
CA GLU A 117 -15.26 2.11 6.83
C GLU A 117 -14.32 3.28 6.59
N GLU A 118 -14.09 4.13 7.61
CA GLU A 118 -13.11 5.22 7.55
C GLU A 118 -11.71 4.68 7.30
N LEU A 119 -11.30 3.61 8.00
CA LEU A 119 -10.00 3.00 7.78
C LEU A 119 -9.83 2.44 6.37
N LYS A 120 -10.89 1.86 5.81
CA LYS A 120 -10.89 1.39 4.41
C LYS A 120 -10.81 2.58 3.46
N ALA A 121 -11.58 3.64 3.68
CA ALA A 121 -11.57 4.84 2.85
C ALA A 121 -10.17 5.48 2.83
N ASP A 122 -9.53 5.65 3.98
CA ASP A 122 -8.16 6.16 4.10
C ASP A 122 -7.18 5.31 3.31
N TYR A 123 -7.27 3.98 3.45
CA TYR A 123 -6.41 3.05 2.72
C TYR A 123 -6.62 3.13 1.20
N ILE A 124 -7.87 3.26 0.75
CA ILE A 124 -8.21 3.43 -0.67
C ILE A 124 -7.61 4.73 -1.18
N ALA A 125 -7.81 5.84 -0.46
CA ALA A 125 -7.30 7.15 -0.83
C ALA A 125 -5.77 7.13 -0.98
N GLU A 126 -5.05 6.57 0.01
CA GLU A 126 -3.60 6.40 -0.07
C GLU A 126 -3.18 5.54 -1.27
N ARG A 127 -3.95 4.50 -1.58
CA ARG A 127 -3.64 3.58 -2.68
C ARG A 127 -3.87 4.23 -4.04
N VAL A 128 -4.97 4.96 -4.20
CA VAL A 128 -5.32 5.72 -5.41
C VAL A 128 -4.25 6.78 -5.65
N ALA A 129 -3.92 7.60 -4.65
CA ALA A 129 -2.86 8.61 -4.76
C ALA A 129 -1.48 8.01 -5.08
N LYS A 130 -1.21 6.76 -4.67
CA LYS A 130 0.01 6.05 -5.06
C LYS A 130 -0.04 5.57 -6.51
N ILE A 131 -1.19 5.12 -6.99
CA ILE A 131 -1.37 4.67 -8.38
C ILE A 131 -1.25 5.87 -9.31
N GLU A 132 -1.94 6.97 -9.03
CA GLU A 132 -1.88 8.22 -9.81
C GLU A 132 -0.44 8.73 -9.93
N ARG A 133 0.31 8.78 -8.81
CA ARG A 133 1.74 9.14 -8.83
C ARG A 133 2.58 8.22 -9.71
N ARG A 134 2.28 6.92 -9.72
CA ARG A 134 3.00 5.94 -10.55
C ARG A 134 2.64 6.07 -12.03
N GLU A 135 1.38 6.35 -12.34
CA GLU A 135 0.91 6.55 -13.71
C GLU A 135 1.48 7.81 -14.31
N ALA A 136 1.50 8.93 -13.57
CA ALA A 136 2.16 10.16 -13.99
C ALA A 136 3.65 9.93 -14.29
N ALA A 137 4.38 9.30 -13.35
CA ALA A 137 5.79 8.98 -13.55
C ALA A 137 6.03 7.99 -14.71
N ALA A 138 5.08 7.09 -14.99
CA ALA A 138 5.16 6.18 -16.13
C ALA A 138 4.86 6.88 -17.46
N ALA A 139 3.92 7.82 -17.48
CA ALA A 139 3.60 8.63 -18.65
C ALA A 139 4.80 9.50 -19.06
N GLU A 140 5.40 10.22 -18.12
CA GLU A 140 6.62 11.01 -18.37
C GLU A 140 7.76 10.16 -18.94
N ARG A 141 7.99 8.96 -18.37
CA ARG A 141 8.99 8.02 -18.89
C ARG A 141 8.68 7.53 -20.31
N ARG A 142 7.41 7.31 -20.64
CA ARG A 142 6.97 6.90 -21.97
C ARG A 142 7.19 8.02 -22.98
N GLU A 143 6.85 9.26 -22.61
CA GLU A 143 7.08 10.44 -23.45
C GLU A 143 8.57 10.68 -23.69
N ALA A 144 9.39 10.61 -22.64
CA ALA A 144 10.85 10.74 -22.78
C ALA A 144 11.43 9.67 -23.72
N LYS A 145 10.99 8.42 -23.59
CA LYS A 145 11.41 7.33 -24.48
C LYS A 145 10.93 7.55 -25.92
N GLN A 146 9.72 8.05 -26.12
CA GLN A 146 9.22 8.37 -27.46
C GLN A 146 10.04 9.48 -28.12
N ARG A 147 10.42 10.52 -27.37
CA ARG A 147 11.29 11.59 -27.85
C ARG A 147 12.67 11.06 -28.22
N GLU A 148 13.27 10.24 -27.36
CA GLU A 148 14.57 9.60 -27.63
C GLU A 148 14.52 8.70 -28.88
N MET A 149 13.45 7.91 -29.02
CA MET A 149 13.24 7.06 -30.20
C MET A 149 13.07 7.89 -31.48
N ALA A 150 12.29 8.97 -31.43
CA ALA A 150 12.12 9.89 -32.55
C ALA A 150 13.45 10.56 -32.95
N GLU A 151 14.22 11.07 -31.98
CA GLU A 151 15.56 11.61 -32.23
C GLU A 151 16.52 10.57 -32.82
N ALA A 152 16.45 9.32 -32.33
CA ALA A 152 17.26 8.22 -32.87
C ALA A 152 16.86 7.86 -34.32
N GLU A 153 15.57 7.89 -34.63
CA GLU A 153 15.05 7.69 -35.99
C GLU A 153 15.48 8.81 -36.93
N GLU A 154 15.39 10.07 -36.51
CA GLU A 154 15.88 11.21 -37.29
C GLU A 154 17.39 11.13 -37.54
N ARG A 155 18.18 10.78 -36.51
CA ARG A 155 19.64 10.56 -36.66
C ARG A 155 19.95 9.41 -37.63
N ARG A 156 19.16 8.32 -37.61
CA ARG A 156 19.32 7.20 -38.55
C ARG A 156 18.97 7.62 -39.97
N ALA A 157 17.87 8.35 -40.17
CA ALA A 157 17.45 8.86 -41.47
C ALA A 157 18.50 9.82 -42.07
N ALA A 158 19.05 10.74 -41.27
CA ALA A 158 20.12 11.65 -41.69
C ALA A 158 21.39 10.90 -42.13
N LYS A 159 21.79 9.85 -41.40
CA LYS A 159 22.93 8.99 -41.77
C LYS A 159 22.69 8.28 -43.11
N LEU A 160 21.48 7.74 -43.32
CA LEU A 160 21.08 7.08 -44.56
C LEU A 160 21.05 8.04 -45.75
N ALA A 161 20.52 9.25 -45.57
CA ALA A 161 20.51 10.30 -46.59
C ALA A 161 21.94 10.70 -46.99
N LYS A 162 22.82 10.92 -46.01
CA LYS A 162 24.24 11.22 -46.26
C LYS A 162 24.97 10.08 -46.98
N ALA A 163 24.66 8.83 -46.64
CA ALA A 163 25.21 7.66 -47.32
C ALA A 163 24.75 7.57 -48.79
N ARG A 164 23.46 7.85 -49.06
CA ARG A 164 22.91 7.93 -50.43
C ARG A 164 23.57 9.04 -51.25
N GLN A 165 23.77 10.23 -50.67
CA GLN A 165 24.47 11.33 -51.34
C GLN A 165 25.89 10.92 -51.75
N ARG A 166 26.66 10.29 -50.84
CA ARG A 166 28.00 9.78 -51.14
C ARG A 166 28.01 8.74 -52.27
N GLN A 167 27.01 7.85 -52.32
CA GLN A 167 26.89 6.87 -53.41
C GLN A 167 26.60 7.53 -54.76
N GLN A 168 25.76 8.58 -54.78
CA GLN A 168 25.46 9.34 -55.99
C GLN A 168 26.67 10.17 -56.49
N GLU A 169 27.45 10.75 -55.57
CA GLU A 169 28.70 11.44 -55.92
C GLU A 169 29.74 10.46 -56.48
N GLY A 170 29.93 9.30 -55.85
CA GLY A 170 30.88 8.28 -56.32
C GLY A 170 30.47 7.57 -57.62
N THR A 171 29.19 7.56 -57.99
CA THR A 171 28.73 7.06 -59.29
C THR A 171 28.86 8.12 -60.40
N LYS A 172 28.75 9.42 -60.07
CA LYS A 172 28.99 10.51 -61.03
C LYS A 172 30.45 10.64 -61.44
N THR A 173 31.40 10.40 -60.54
CA THR A 173 32.84 10.42 -60.86
C THR A 173 33.26 9.24 -61.75
N ASN A 174 32.64 8.06 -61.60
CA ASN A 174 33.03 6.87 -62.36
C ASN A 174 32.58 6.85 -63.83
N ILE A 175 31.65 7.72 -64.26
CA ILE A 175 31.10 7.70 -65.63
C ILE A 175 31.60 8.87 -66.50
N ALA A 176 32.24 9.88 -65.90
CA ALA A 176 32.74 11.08 -66.60
C ALA A 176 34.28 11.14 -66.71
N ASP A 177 35.02 10.27 -66.01
CA ASP A 177 36.50 10.22 -66.01
C ASP A 177 37.06 9.11 -66.93
N VAL A 178 36.27 8.58 -67.87
CA VAL A 178 36.71 7.61 -68.89
C VAL A 178 36.49 8.22 -70.28
N ASP A 179 37.43 9.06 -70.71
CA ASP A 179 37.70 9.46 -72.10
C ASP A 179 39.20 9.74 -72.26
#